data_AF-A0A352C2V6-F1
#
_entry.id   AF-A0A352C2V6-F1
#
_cell.length_a   1.000
_cell.length_b   1.000
_cell.length_c   1.000
_cell.angle_alpha   90.00
_cell.angle_beta   90.00
_cell.angle_gamma   90.00
#
_symmetry.space_group_name_H-M   'P 1'
#
loop_
_entity.id
_entity.type
_entity.pdbx_description
1 polymer ?
#
loop_
_entity_poly.entity_id
_entity_poly.type
_entity_poly.pdbx_seq_one_letter_code
_entity_poly.pdbx_strand_id
1 'polypeptide(L)' 'DYEEILEWLGGFEILPHQIFINHGEMNAALALKQCIEKRFSIPCIIPKYLESYTIK' A
#
# COMPACT_ATOMS: atom_id res chain seq x y z
N ASP A 1 6.04 -7.75 10.95
CA ASP A 1 6.93 -6.99 10.03
C ASP A 1 6.28 -6.72 8.67
N TYR A 2 6.86 -5.86 7.83
CA TYR A 2 6.31 -5.55 6.49
C TYR A 2 6.20 -6.79 5.58
N GLU A 3 7.02 -7.82 5.84
CA GLU A 3 6.98 -9.10 5.13
C GLU A 3 5.65 -9.82 5.32
N GLU A 4 5.08 -9.83 6.53
CA GLU A 4 3.77 -10.44 6.79
C GLU A 4 2.64 -9.73 6.02
N ILE A 5 2.74 -8.40 5.88
CA ILE A 5 1.78 -7.61 5.09
C ILE A 5 1.90 -7.97 3.60
N LEU A 6 3.13 -8.14 3.09
CA LEU A 6 3.36 -8.52 1.69
C LEU A 6 2.88 -9.94 1.40
N GLU A 7 3.08 -10.88 2.33
CA GLU A 7 2.56 -12.24 2.22
C GLU A 7 1.03 -12.26 2.25
N TRP A 8 0.42 -11.52 3.19
CA TRP A 8 -1.02 -11.35 3.25
C TRP A 8 -1.59 -10.75 1.95
N LEU A 9 -0.93 -9.72 1.40
CA LEU A 9 -1.32 -9.10 0.13
C LEU A 9 -1.17 -10.06 -1.07
N GLY A 10 -0.18 -10.96 -1.02
CA GLY A 10 0.03 -11.97 -2.04
C GLY A 10 -1.00 -13.10 -2.03
N GLY A 11 -1.79 -13.23 -0.97
CA GLY A 11 -2.84 -14.25 -0.84
C GLY A 11 -4.16 -13.92 -1.52
N PHE A 12 -4.31 -12.72 -2.10
CA PHE A 12 -5.53 -12.32 -2.79
C PHE A 12 -5.61 -12.96 -4.19
N GLU A 13 -6.73 -13.62 -4.50
CA GLU A 13 -6.98 -14.17 -5.85
C GLU A 13 -7.02 -13.07 -6.92
N ILE A 14 -7.52 -11.88 -6.54
CA ILE A 14 -7.55 -10.70 -7.38
C ILE A 14 -6.88 -9.58 -6.60
N LEU A 15 -5.74 -9.11 -7.13
CA LEU A 15 -5.01 -8.01 -6.53
C LEU A 15 -5.82 -6.71 -6.63
N PRO A 16 -5.80 -5.86 -5.58
CA PRO A 16 -6.50 -4.57 -5.62
C PRO A 16 -5.89 -3.65 -6.67
N HIS A 17 -6.72 -2.81 -7.30
CA HIS A 17 -6.24 -1.81 -8.26
C HIS A 17 -5.46 -0.67 -7.61
N GLN A 18 -5.66 -0.42 -6.30
CA GLN A 18 -5.02 0.67 -5.57
C GLN A 18 -5.00 0.38 -4.07
N ILE A 19 -3.92 0.76 -3.39
CA ILE A 19 -3.73 0.55 -1.95
C ILE A 19 -3.46 1.89 -1.26
N PHE A 20 -4.07 2.10 -0.09
CA PHE A 20 -3.87 3.29 0.74
C PHE A 20 -3.14 2.91 2.04
N ILE A 21 -2.04 3.60 2.34
CA ILE A 21 -1.22 3.36 3.54
C ILE A 21 -1.38 4.55 4.48
N ASN A 22 -2.20 4.39 5.52
CA ASN A 22 -2.61 5.50 6.39
C ASN A 22 -1.88 5.53 7.74
N HIS A 23 -1.42 4.37 8.23
CA HIS A 23 -0.76 4.24 9.53
C HIS A 23 0.68 3.78 9.35
N GLY A 24 1.58 4.43 10.09
CA GLY A 24 3.00 4.15 10.08
C GLY A 24 3.80 5.45 10.08
N GLU A 25 5.06 5.37 10.49
CA GLU A 25 6.00 6.47 10.28
C GLU A 25 6.20 6.69 8.77
N MET A 26 6.44 7.94 8.36
CA MET A 26 6.60 8.31 6.94
C MET A 26 7.60 7.40 6.20
N ASN A 27 8.73 7.09 6.84
CA ASN A 27 9.78 6.25 6.26
C ASN A 27 9.34 4.79 6.11
N ALA A 28 8.61 4.25 7.09
CA ALA A 28 8.08 2.89 7.04
C ALA A 28 6.99 2.75 5.97
N ALA A 29 6.07 3.73 5.90
CA ALA A 29 5.03 3.77 4.88
C ALA A 29 5.61 3.89 3.47
N LEU A 30 6.65 4.71 3.30
CA LEU A 30 7.35 4.86 2.01
C LEU A 30 8.08 3.58 1.60
N ALA A 31 8.77 2.93 2.53
CA ALA A 31 9.43 1.65 2.28
C ALA A 31 8.41 0.58 1.88
N LEU A 32 7.28 0.47 2.60
CA LEU A 32 6.21 -0.47 2.27
C LEU A 32 5.60 -0.19 0.89
N LYS A 33 5.33 1.08 0.57
CA LYS A 33 4.86 1.51 -0.76
C LYS A 33 5.81 1.03 -1.86
N GLN A 34 7.12 1.27 -1.70
CA GLN A 34 8.11 0.85 -2.69
C GLN A 34 8.18 -0.67 -2.85
N CYS A 35 8.08 -1.43 -1.75
CA CYS A 35 8.05 -2.88 -1.78
C CYS A 35 6.82 -3.42 -2.52
N ILE A 36 5.63 -2.88 -2.23
CA ILE A 36 4.39 -3.31 -2.88
C ILE A 36 4.41 -2.96 -4.38
N GLU A 37 4.78 -1.73 -4.73
CA GLU A 37 4.85 -1.27 -6.12
C GLU A 37 5.86 -2.11 -6.92
N LYS A 38 7.01 -2.44 -6.34
CA LYS A 38 8.02 -3.28 -7.01
C LYS A 38 7.56 -4.72 -7.19
N ARG A 39 6.85 -5.30 -6.22
CA ARG A 39 6.49 -6.72 -6.22
C ARG A 39 5.21 -7.02 -6.98
N PHE A 40 4.22 -6.14 -6.88
CA PHE A 40 2.87 -6.37 -7.39
C PHE A 40 2.47 -5.38 -8.50
N SER A 41 3.27 -4.34 -8.77
CA SER A 41 2.94 -3.27 -9.73
C SER A 41 1.60 -2.57 -9.44
N ILE A 42 1.18 -2.55 -8.15
CA ILE A 42 -0.06 -1.90 -7.70
C ILE A 42 0.27 -0.49 -7.20
N PRO A 43 -0.43 0.55 -7.67
CA PRO A 43 -0.22 1.90 -7.18
C PRO A 43 -0.58 2.01 -5.70
N CYS A 44 0.37 2.51 -4.90
CA CYS A 44 0.16 2.73 -3.47
C CYS A 44 0.14 4.23 -3.16
N ILE A 45 -0.82 4.67 -2.36
CA ILE A 45 -1.01 6.07 -1.98
C ILE A 45 -0.82 6.21 -0.47
N ILE A 46 0.01 7.18 -0.08
CA ILE A 46 0.13 7.61 1.31
C ILE A 46 -0.63 8.94 1.38
N PRO A 47 -1.90 8.94 1.82
CA PRO A 47 -2.71 10.14 1.86
C PRO A 47 -2.12 11.13 2.86
N LYS A 48 -2.23 12.42 2.54
CA LYS A 48 -1.91 13.49 3.49
C LYS A 48 -3.09 13.71 4.44
N TYR A 49 -2.80 14.28 5.60
CA TYR A 49 -3.83 14.68 6.55
C TYR A 49 -4.86 15.60 5.87
N LEU A 50 -6.15 15.26 6.00
CA LEU A 50 -7.31 15.91 5.35
C LEU A 50 -7.42 15.74 3.82
N GLU A 51 -6.60 14.90 3.21
CA GLU A 51 -6.73 14.57 1.79
C GLU A 51 -7.91 13.61 1.56
N SER A 52 -8.65 13.81 0.48
CA SER A 52 -9.83 13.00 0.11
C SER A 52 -9.65 12.39 -1.27
N TYR A 53 -10.04 11.13 -1.41
CA TYR A 53 -9.95 10.37 -2.66
C TYR A 53 -11.32 9.84 -3.07
N THR A 54 -11.67 9.98 -4.35
CA THR A 54 -12.85 9.35 -4.93
C THR A 54 -12.45 8.01 -5.55
N ILE A 55 -12.97 6.93 -4.98
CA ILE A 55 -12.80 5.57 -5.51
C ILE A 55 -13.95 5.33 -6.49
N LYS A 56 -13.66 4.77 -7.67
CA LYS A 56 -14.64 4.44 -8.71
C LYS A 56 -14.96 2.96 -8.71
#